data_AF-A0A7S4W6C8-F1
#
_entry.id   AF-A0A7S4W6C8-F1
#
_cell.length_a   1.000
_cell.length_b   1.000
_cell.length_c   1.000
_cell.angle_alpha   90.00
_cell.angle_beta   90.00
_cell.angle_gamma   90.00
#
_symmetry.space_group_name_H-M   'P 1'
#
loop_
_entity.id
_entity.type
_entity.pdbx_description
1 polymer ?
#
loop_
_entity_poly.entity_id
_entity_poly.type
_entity_poly.pdbx_seq_one_letter_code
_entity_poly.pdbx_strand_id
1 'polypeptide(L)'
;NKIAPFGKEDTAKELQDHAAKTQDTLVDAVENAEVAEIKRAVFRALTRLRAAEIKEFDTIARLETQAIDEYNDNHHYRAENPLGYLHDAEPRVSADKYTSFHG
;
A
#
# COMPACT_ATOMS: atom_id res chain seq x y z
N ASN A 1 -36.13 44.11 -64.19
CA ASN A 1 -35.68 43.01 -63.31
C ASN A 1 -34.27 43.28 -62.80
N LYS A 2 -34.13 43.88 -61.60
CA LYS A 2 -32.83 43.99 -60.91
C LYS A 2 -32.79 42.88 -59.85
N ILE A 3 -31.91 41.91 -60.06
CA ILE A 3 -31.61 40.85 -59.09
C ILE A 3 -30.80 41.52 -57.98
N ALA A 4 -31.20 41.33 -56.72
CA ALA A 4 -30.45 41.84 -55.58
C ALA A 4 -29.06 41.17 -55.54
N PRO A 5 -27.97 41.92 -55.26
CA PRO A 5 -26.64 41.34 -55.21
C PRO A 5 -26.56 40.28 -54.11
N PHE A 6 -25.96 39.12 -54.45
CA PHE A 6 -25.75 38.03 -53.50
C PHE A 6 -24.62 38.38 -52.54
N GLY A 7 -24.81 38.07 -51.25
CA GLY A 7 -23.84 38.33 -50.18
C GLY A 7 -23.83 39.78 -49.73
N LYS A 8 -24.28 40.02 -48.49
CA LYS A 8 -23.99 41.26 -47.78
C LYS A 8 -22.76 41.02 -46.92
N GLU A 9 -21.81 41.95 -46.94
CA GLU A 9 -20.60 41.91 -46.10
C GLU A 9 -20.96 41.71 -44.61
N ASP A 10 -22.09 42.26 -44.18
CA ASP A 10 -22.69 42.05 -42.86
C ASP A 10 -22.93 40.56 -42.53
N THR A 11 -23.41 39.77 -43.49
CA THR A 11 -23.69 38.34 -43.29
C THR A 11 -22.41 37.52 -43.12
N ALA A 12 -21.35 37.87 -43.86
CA ALA A 12 -20.05 37.20 -43.69
C ALA A 12 -19.46 37.50 -42.31
N LYS A 13 -19.58 38.75 -41.84
CA LYS A 13 -19.14 39.17 -40.52
C LYS A 13 -19.92 38.47 -39.40
N GLU A 14 -21.25 38.41 -39.50
CA GLU A 14 -22.11 37.69 -38.53
C GLU A 14 -21.75 36.20 -38.43
N LEU A 15 -21.50 35.54 -39.56
CA LEU A 15 -21.08 34.14 -39.58
C LEU A 15 -19.71 33.95 -38.92
N GLN A 16 -18.79 34.90 -39.11
CA GLN A 16 -17.46 34.85 -38.53
C GLN A 16 -17.49 35.09 -37.01
N ASP A 17 -18.32 36.04 -36.54
CA ASP A 17 -18.56 36.29 -35.13
C ASP A 17 -19.22 35.08 -34.45
N HIS A 18 -20.19 34.43 -35.11
CA HIS A 18 -20.82 33.20 -34.62
C HIS A 18 -19.83 32.03 -34.55
N ALA A 19 -18.97 31.89 -35.57
CA ALA A 19 -17.92 30.87 -35.60
C ALA A 19 -16.90 31.09 -34.46
N ALA A 20 -16.47 32.34 -34.22
CA ALA A 20 -15.56 32.68 -33.13
C ALA A 20 -16.16 32.31 -31.77
N LYS A 21 -17.40 32.70 -31.49
CA LYS A 21 -18.08 32.34 -30.24
C LYS A 21 -18.26 30.82 -30.06
N THR A 22 -18.48 30.11 -31.16
CA THR A 22 -18.56 28.64 -31.15
C THR A 22 -17.21 28.02 -30.82
N GLN A 23 -16.11 28.57 -31.36
CA GLN A 23 -14.75 28.12 -31.03
C GLN A 23 -14.43 28.32 -29.55
N ASP A 24 -14.75 29.48 -28.98
CA ASP A 24 -14.54 29.75 -27.54
C ASP A 24 -15.26 28.70 -26.68
N THR A 25 -16.52 28.39 -27.02
CA THR A 25 -17.30 27.37 -26.30
C THR A 25 -16.69 25.96 -26.43
N LEU A 26 -16.11 25.65 -27.60
CA LEU A 26 -15.42 24.37 -27.81
C LEU A 26 -14.11 24.30 -27.02
N VAL A 27 -13.38 25.40 -26.90
CA VAL A 27 -12.17 25.48 -26.06
C VAL A 27 -12.54 25.23 -24.60
N ASP A 28 -13.56 25.90 -24.07
CA ASP A 28 -14.06 25.68 -22.71
C ASP A 28 -14.46 24.21 -22.48
N ALA A 29 -15.13 23.60 -23.47
CA ALA A 29 -15.54 22.20 -23.38
C ALA A 29 -14.34 21.24 -23.37
N VAL A 30 -13.32 21.50 -24.21
CA VAL A 30 -12.09 20.71 -24.27
C VAL A 30 -11.29 20.82 -22.97
N GLU A 31 -11.12 22.03 -22.44
CA GLU A 31 -10.41 22.25 -21.16
C GLU A 31 -11.12 21.52 -20.02
N ASN A 32 -12.44 21.59 -19.95
CA ASN A 32 -13.22 20.86 -18.95
C ASN A 32 -13.10 19.34 -19.10
N ALA A 33 -13.11 18.83 -20.34
CA ALA A 33 -12.94 17.41 -20.63
C ALA A 33 -11.54 16.92 -20.25
N GLU A 34 -10.51 17.71 -20.51
CA GLU A 34 -9.13 17.39 -20.14
C GLU A 34 -8.98 17.27 -18.62
N VAL A 35 -9.50 18.24 -17.86
CA VAL A 35 -9.48 18.19 -16.38
C VAL A 35 -10.21 16.94 -15.86
N ALA A 36 -11.36 16.60 -16.45
CA ALA A 36 -12.10 15.40 -16.07
C ALA A 36 -11.33 14.11 -16.38
N GLU A 37 -10.67 14.05 -17.53
CA GLU A 37 -9.91 12.89 -17.97
C GLU A 37 -8.64 12.70 -17.12
N ILE A 38 -7.92 13.77 -16.79
CA ILE A 38 -6.77 13.72 -15.88
C ILE A 38 -7.20 13.17 -14.51
N LYS A 39 -8.27 13.71 -13.93
CA LYS A 39 -8.81 13.20 -12.65
C LYS A 39 -9.13 11.71 -12.78
N ARG A 40 -9.86 11.31 -13.83
CA ARG A 40 -10.24 9.91 -14.06
C ARG A 40 -9.02 8.99 -14.16
N ALA A 41 -8.01 9.38 -14.94
CA ALA A 41 -6.79 8.61 -15.14
C ALA A 41 -5.98 8.48 -13.83
N VAL A 42 -5.81 9.59 -13.11
CA VAL A 42 -5.10 9.62 -11.81
C VAL A 42 -5.81 8.76 -10.77
N PHE A 43 -7.13 8.91 -10.59
CA PHE A 43 -7.87 8.08 -9.63
C PHE A 43 -7.79 6.61 -9.99
N ARG A 44 -7.90 6.26 -11.27
CA ARG A 44 -7.77 4.86 -11.72
C ARG A 44 -6.37 4.31 -11.50
N ALA A 45 -5.32 5.12 -11.68
CA ALA A 45 -3.94 4.73 -11.38
C ALA A 45 -3.75 4.51 -9.88
N LEU A 46 -4.23 5.44 -9.04
CA LEU A 46 -4.13 5.35 -7.58
C LEU A 46 -4.89 4.16 -7.01
N THR A 47 -6.08 3.83 -7.52
CA THR A 47 -6.82 2.62 -7.10
C THR A 47 -6.01 1.35 -7.38
N ARG A 48 -5.32 1.27 -8.53
CA ARG A 48 -4.47 0.13 -8.86
C ARG A 48 -3.21 0.07 -8.01
N LEU A 49 -2.57 1.22 -7.80
CA LEU A 49 -1.38 1.33 -6.95
C LEU A 49 -1.70 0.85 -5.53
N ARG A 50 -2.79 1.37 -4.94
CA ARG A 50 -3.23 0.96 -3.60
C ARG A 50 -3.50 -0.54 -3.50
N ALA A 51 -4.12 -1.13 -4.52
CA ALA A 51 -4.37 -2.57 -4.54
C ALA A 51 -3.07 -3.38 -4.61
N ALA A 52 -2.08 -2.91 -5.39
CA ALA A 52 -0.76 -3.53 -5.46
C ALA A 52 0.01 -3.39 -4.13
N GLU A 53 0.02 -2.20 -3.54
CA GLU A 53 0.67 -1.92 -2.25
C GLU A 53 0.11 -2.78 -1.13
N ILE A 54 -1.22 -2.89 -0.99
CA ILE A 54 -1.86 -3.75 0.03
C ILE A 54 -1.40 -5.20 -0.15
N LYS A 55 -1.39 -5.70 -1.39
CA LYS A 55 -0.94 -7.06 -1.68
C LYS A 55 0.54 -7.27 -1.33
N GLU A 56 1.39 -6.27 -1.58
CA GLU A 56 2.80 -6.33 -1.21
C GLU A 56 2.98 -6.31 0.31
N PHE A 57 2.24 -5.49 1.05
CA PHE A 57 2.25 -5.50 2.51
C PHE A 57 1.81 -6.84 3.09
N ASP A 58 0.74 -7.44 2.56
CA ASP A 58 0.30 -8.78 2.95
C ASP A 58 1.38 -9.84 2.67
N THR A 59 2.10 -9.69 1.56
CA THR A 59 3.19 -10.59 1.18
C THR A 59 4.38 -10.46 2.14
N ILE A 60 4.78 -9.24 2.49
CA ILE A 60 5.86 -8.96 3.42
C ILE A 60 5.52 -9.53 4.80
N ALA A 61 4.32 -9.22 5.33
CA ALA A 61 3.89 -9.70 6.64
C ALA A 61 3.90 -11.24 6.73
N ARG A 62 3.45 -11.93 5.66
CA ARG A 62 3.50 -13.39 5.58
C ARG A 62 4.93 -13.91 5.59
N LEU A 63 5.83 -13.29 4.82
CA LEU A 63 7.24 -13.72 4.77
C LEU A 63 7.95 -13.48 6.09
N GLU A 64 7.71 -12.36 6.77
CA GLU A 64 8.27 -12.08 8.08
C GLU A 64 7.79 -13.09 9.12
N THR A 65 6.50 -13.43 9.12
CA THR A 65 5.96 -14.45 10.03
C THR A 65 6.61 -15.81 9.77
N GLN A 66 6.74 -16.21 8.50
CA GLN A 66 7.40 -17.46 8.13
C GLN A 66 8.87 -17.50 8.58
N ALA A 67 9.60 -16.40 8.42
CA ALA A 67 10.99 -16.31 8.86
C ALA A 67 11.12 -16.42 10.39
N ILE A 68 10.19 -15.84 11.14
CA ILE A 68 10.14 -15.96 12.61
C ILE A 68 9.83 -17.40 13.02
N ASP A 69 8.83 -18.03 12.39
CA ASP A 69 8.44 -19.40 12.67
C ASP A 69 9.60 -20.38 12.39
N GLU A 70 10.26 -20.24 11.23
CA GLU A 70 11.43 -21.05 10.87
C GLU A 70 12.60 -20.85 11.84
N TYR A 71 12.83 -19.62 12.30
CA TYR A 71 13.85 -19.37 13.32
C TYR A 71 13.50 -20.07 14.64
N ASN A 72 12.26 -19.96 15.10
CA ASN A 72 11.80 -20.55 16.36
C ASN A 72 11.82 -22.08 16.34
N ASP A 73 11.49 -22.69 15.20
CA ASP A 73 11.55 -24.14 15.01
C ASP A 73 12.98 -24.68 15.13
N ASN A 74 13.97 -23.89 14.70
CA ASN A 74 15.38 -24.25 14.78
C ASN A 74 16.04 -23.89 16.12
N HIS A 75 15.51 -22.90 16.87
CA HIS A 75 16.13 -22.37 18.08
C HIS A 75 15.25 -22.58 19.32
N HIS A 76 15.46 -23.71 19.99
CA HIS A 76 14.77 -24.02 21.24
C HIS A 76 15.53 -23.47 22.44
N TYR A 77 15.05 -22.37 23.02
CA TYR A 77 15.73 -21.68 24.13
C TYR A 77 16.15 -22.60 25.28
N ARG A 78 15.31 -23.55 25.70
CA ARG A 78 15.64 -24.51 26.77
C ARG A 78 16.69 -25.55 26.38
N ALA A 79 16.77 -25.90 25.09
CA ALA A 79 17.79 -26.81 24.59
C ALA A 79 19.15 -26.10 24.48
N GLU A 80 19.14 -24.83 24.05
CA GLU A 80 20.34 -24.00 23.91
C GLU A 80 20.82 -23.41 25.24
N ASN A 81 19.92 -23.25 26.22
CA ASN A 81 20.20 -22.74 27.56
C ASN A 81 19.72 -23.76 28.61
N PRO A 82 20.44 -24.88 28.78
CA PRO A 82 20.06 -25.91 29.74
C PRO A 82 20.10 -25.36 31.17
N LEU A 83 19.04 -25.61 31.94
CA LEU A 83 19.00 -25.27 33.36
C LEU A 83 19.77 -26.33 34.14
N GLY A 84 20.85 -25.92 34.79
CA GLY A 84 21.47 -26.72 35.85
C GLY A 84 20.78 -26.46 37.17
N TYR A 85 20.23 -27.49 37.82
CA TYR A 85 19.68 -27.33 39.15
C TYR A 85 20.79 -27.46 40.19
N LEU A 86 20.80 -26.59 41.21
CA LEU A 86 21.86 -26.57 42.23
C LEU A 86 21.99 -27.92 42.96
N HIS A 87 20.89 -28.63 43.16
CA HIS A 87 20.88 -29.95 43.80
C HIS A 87 21.50 -31.06 42.96
N ASP A 88 21.67 -30.88 41.64
CA ASP A 88 22.36 -31.85 40.78
C ASP A 88 23.87 -31.91 41.08
N ALA A 89 24.43 -30.84 41.64
CA ALA A 89 25.82 -30.75 42.07
C ALA A 89 26.00 -30.99 43.58
N GLU A 90 24.90 -31.18 44.33
CA GLU A 90 24.97 -31.44 45.77
C GLU A 90 25.33 -32.90 46.05
N PRO A 91 26.33 -33.17 46.90
CA PRO A 91 26.65 -34.53 47.31
C PRO A 91 25.47 -35.13 48.07
N ARG A 92 25.19 -36.42 47.84
CA ARG A 92 24.11 -37.13 48.56
C ARG A 92 24.33 -36.97 50.05
N VAL A 93 23.31 -36.47 50.75
CA VAL A 93 23.34 -36.35 52.21
C VAL A 93 23.69 -37.71 52.79
N SER A 94 24.80 -37.81 53.52
CA SER A 94 25.15 -39.06 54.17
C SER A 94 24.05 -39.35 55.16
N ALA A 95 23.34 -40.47 54.97
CA ALA A 95 22.36 -40.94 55.94
C ALA A 95 23.12 -41.43 57.17
N ASP A 96 23.50 -40.50 58.03
CA ASP A 96 24.06 -40.83 59.31
C ASP A 96 22.94 -41.33 60.22
N LYS A 97 22.66 -42.63 60.11
CA LYS A 97 21.67 -43.30 60.95
C LYS A 97 22.26 -43.73 62.29
N TYR A 98 23.56 -43.56 62.57
CA TYR A 98 24.20 -44.15 63.76
C TYR A 98 25.42 -43.40 64.36
N THR A 99 25.71 -42.17 63.99
CA THR A 99 26.69 -41.31 64.66
C THR A 99 26.03 -39.94 64.90
N SER A 100 26.07 -39.28 66.06
CA SER A 100 26.59 -39.58 67.38
C SER A 100 25.72 -38.82 68.39
N PHE A 101 24.85 -39.51 69.12
CA PHE A 101 24.47 -39.12 70.48
C PHE A 101 24.95 -40.25 71.39
N HIS A 102 26.24 -40.22 71.72
CA HIS A 102 26.79 -40.99 72.82
C HIS A 102 27.57 -40.04 73.71
N GLY A 103 27.08 -39.83 74.94
CA GLY A 103 27.76 -39.16 76.05
C GLY A 103 27.34 -37.73 76.28
#